data_AF-X1TJ46-F1
#
_entry.id   AF-X1TJ46-F1
#
_cell.length_a   1.000
_cell.length_b   1.000
_cell.length_c   1.000
_cell.angle_alpha   90.00
_cell.angle_beta   90.00
_cell.angle_gamma   90.00
#
_symmetry.space_group_name_H-M   'P 1'
#
loop_
_entity.id
_entity.type
_entity.pdbx_description
1 polymer ?
#
loop_
_entity_poly.entity_id
_entity_poly.type
_entity_poly.pdbx_seq_one_letter_code
_entity_poly.pdbx_strand_id
1 'polypeptide(L)' 'MNYEFRVVPHSLILGKQAVEFWRDGKFAAGIYPHQDGIRIVSKFMTDVIKEAEPAYAGGQWLHSAIVKL' A
#
# COMPACT_ATOMS: atom_id res chain seq x y z
N MET A 1 19.38 7.84 6.70
CA MET A 1 18.03 7.59 6.17
C MET A 1 18.10 6.32 5.37
N ASN A 2 17.52 5.24 5.88
CA ASN A 2 17.53 3.93 5.22
C ASN A 2 16.17 3.64 4.59
N TYR A 3 16.19 3.03 3.42
CA TYR A 3 15.01 2.68 2.65
C TYR A 3 15.06 1.20 2.28
N GLU A 4 13.96 0.51 2.48
CA GLU A 4 13.86 -0.93 2.19
C GLU A 4 12.56 -1.23 1.46
N PHE A 5 12.64 -2.15 0.50
CA PHE A 5 11.49 -2.75 -0.15
C PHE A 5 11.45 -4.24 0.20
N ARG A 6 10.32 -4.72 0.69
CA ARG A 6 10.14 -6.11 1.11
C ARG A 6 8.99 -6.72 0.33
N VAL A 7 9.24 -7.86 -0.32
CA VAL A 7 8.16 -8.66 -0.92
C VAL A 7 7.57 -9.53 0.17
N VAL A 8 6.28 -9.38 0.43
CA VAL A 8 5.56 -10.12 1.47
C VAL A 8 4.29 -10.75 0.89
N PRO A 9 3.77 -11.84 1.48
CA PRO A 9 2.41 -12.29 1.18
C PRO A 9 1.40 -11.18 1.49
N HIS A 10 0.41 -11.01 0.62
CA HIS A 10 -0.67 -10.08 0.89
C HIS A 10 -1.58 -10.65 1.98
N SER A 11 -1.73 -9.92 3.09
CA SER A 11 -2.45 -10.39 4.28
C SER A 11 -3.94 -10.60 4.07
N LEU A 12 -4.58 -9.76 3.23
CA LEU A 12 -6.01 -9.85 2.93
C LEU A 12 -6.36 -10.59 1.62
N ILE A 13 -5.50 -10.50 0.60
CA ILE A 13 -5.74 -11.12 -0.70
C ILE A 13 -4.90 -12.40 -0.78
N LEU A 14 -5.50 -13.51 -0.37
CA LEU A 14 -4.83 -14.80 -0.27
C LEU A 14 -4.18 -15.21 -1.61
N GLY A 15 -2.96 -15.73 -1.53
CA GLY A 15 -2.19 -16.17 -2.71
C GLY A 15 -1.61 -15.03 -3.55
N LYS A 16 -1.81 -13.77 -3.16
CA LYS A 16 -1.15 -12.62 -3.80
C LYS A 16 0.05 -12.16 -2.98
N GLN A 17 0.97 -11.47 -3.65
CA GLN A 17 2.09 -10.79 -3.03
C GLN A 17 1.84 -9.28 -2.98
N ALA A 18 2.48 -8.62 -2.03
CA ALA A 18 2.57 -7.18 -1.92
C ALA A 18 4.04 -6.77 -1.75
N VAL A 19 4.33 -5.52 -2.06
CA VAL A 19 5.59 -4.88 -1.73
C VAL A 19 5.34 -3.89 -0.59
N GLU A 20 6.09 -4.01 0.49
CA GLU A 20 6.11 -3.02 1.56
C GLU A 20 7.31 -2.10 1.39
N PHE A 21 7.07 -0.80 1.50
CA PHE A 21 8.10 0.21 1.61
C PHE A 21 8.31 0.57 3.08
N TRP A 22 9.55 0.48 3.53
CA TRP A 22 9.98 0.79 4.89
C TRP A 22 11.00 1.94 4.86
N ARG A 23 10.84 2.88 5.79
CA ARG A 23 11.75 4.01 5.99
C ARG A 23 12.23 4.01 7.44
N ASP A 24 13.55 3.92 7.63
CA ASP A 24 14.18 3.89 8.95
C ASP A 24 13.54 2.85 9.89
N GLY A 25 13.29 1.65 9.36
CA GLY A 25 12.68 0.53 10.10
C GLY A 25 11.17 0.65 10.35
N LYS A 26 10.50 1.69 9.84
CA LYS A 26 9.04 1.90 9.99
C LYS A 26 8.31 1.64 8.68
N PHE A 27 7.17 0.94 8.76
CA PHE A 27 6.27 0.77 7.63
C PHE A 27 5.78 2.13 7.13
N ALA A 28 6.01 2.39 5.85
CA ALA A 28 5.66 3.65 5.20
C ALA A 28 4.56 3.48 4.15
N ALA A 29 4.61 2.43 3.35
CA ALA A 29 3.57 2.16 2.35
C ALA A 29 3.46 0.67 1.99
N GLY A 30 2.31 0.26 1.50
CA GLY A 30 2.09 -1.03 0.84
C GLY A 30 1.72 -0.82 -0.63
N ILE A 31 2.16 -1.72 -1.49
CA ILE A 31 1.96 -1.65 -2.95
C ILE A 31 1.54 -3.04 -3.42
N TYR A 32 0.41 -3.14 -4.11
CA TYR A 32 -0.11 -4.44 -4.56
C TYR A 32 -1.07 -4.32 -5.75
N PRO A 33 -1.30 -5.42 -6.49
CA PRO A 33 -2.20 -5.42 -7.65
C PRO A 33 -3.64 -5.05 -7.28
N HIS A 34 -4.31 -4.33 -8.17
CA HIS A 34 -5.72 -3.98 -8.12
C HIS A 34 -6.39 -4.30 -9.46
N GLN A 35 -7.71 -4.50 -9.48
CA GLN A 35 -8.43 -4.79 -10.73
C GLN A 35 -8.26 -3.67 -11.78
N ASP A 36 -8.09 -2.43 -11.31
CA ASP A 36 -7.94 -1.23 -12.15
C ASP A 36 -6.47 -0.74 -12.30
N GLY A 37 -5.48 -1.54 -11.88
CA GLY A 37 -4.06 -1.18 -11.98
C GLY A 37 -3.24 -1.58 -10.75
N ILE A 38 -2.43 -0.65 -10.22
CA ILE A 38 -1.62 -0.87 -9.02
C ILE A 38 -2.16 -0.01 -7.89
N ARG A 39 -2.47 -0.62 -6.74
CA ARG A 39 -2.86 0.11 -5.54
C ARG A 39 -1.62 0.41 -4.68
N ILE A 40 -1.56 1.64 -4.21
CA ILE A 40 -0.56 2.12 -3.25
C ILE A 40 -1.30 2.61 -2.02
N VAL A 41 -0.91 2.15 -0.83
CA VAL A 41 -1.55 2.49 0.45
C VAL A 41 -0.50 3.12 1.37
N SER A 42 -0.81 4.25 1.98
CA SER A 42 0.12 4.88 2.94
C SER A 42 -0.61 5.83 3.87
N LYS A 43 -0.23 5.83 5.16
CA LYS A 43 -0.67 6.85 6.12
C LYS A 43 -0.07 8.24 5.85
N PHE A 44 1.00 8.30 5.06
CA PHE A 44 1.71 9.53 4.71
C PHE A 44 1.27 10.09 3.37
N MET A 45 0.32 9.44 2.69
CA MET A 45 -0.22 9.93 1.43
C MET A 45 -1.08 11.17 1.68
N THR A 46 -0.74 12.27 1.03
CA THR A 46 -1.55 13.50 0.97
C THR A 46 -2.12 13.67 -0.44
N ASP A 47 -3.11 14.55 -0.58
CA ASP A 47 -3.69 14.94 -1.88
C ASP A 47 -4.32 13.78 -2.68
N VAL A 48 -4.69 12.72 -1.98
CA VAL A 48 -5.46 11.61 -2.57
C VAL A 48 -6.94 11.98 -2.54
N ILE A 49 -7.58 11.98 -3.70
CA ILE A 49 -9.02 12.25 -3.82
C ILE A 49 -9.75 11.21 -2.96
N LYS A 50 -10.60 11.66 -2.03
CA LYS A 50 -11.34 10.81 -1.05
C LYS A 50 -12.14 9.65 -1.66
N GLU A 51 -12.40 9.71 -2.95
CA GLU A 51 -13.09 8.69 -3.74
C GLU A 51 -12.24 7.43 -3.96
N ALA A 52 -10.93 7.50 -3.72
CA ALA A 52 -10.08 6.33 -3.77
C ALA A 52 -10.39 5.40 -2.59
N GLU A 53 -10.84 4.19 -2.90
CA GLU A 53 -11.30 3.21 -1.90
C GLU A 53 -10.30 3.09 -0.75
N PRO A 54 -10.72 3.27 0.52
CA PRO A 54 -9.81 3.11 1.64
C PRO A 54 -9.27 1.67 1.64
N ALA A 55 -8.01 1.50 2.03
CA ALA A 55 -7.37 0.19 2.07
C ALA A 55 -7.06 -0.21 3.51
N TYR A 56 -7.32 -1.47 3.86
CA TYR A 56 -7.03 -1.98 5.19
C TYR A 56 -5.63 -2.58 5.21
N ALA A 57 -4.72 -1.99 5.99
CA ALA A 57 -3.37 -2.52 6.19
C ALA A 57 -2.97 -2.40 7.66
N GLY A 58 -2.41 -3.48 8.22
CA GLY A 58 -1.92 -3.48 9.61
C GLY A 58 -2.98 -3.14 10.67
N GLY A 59 -4.26 -3.44 10.41
CA GLY A 59 -5.35 -3.16 11.35
C GLY A 59 -6.04 -1.79 11.18
N GLN A 60 -5.63 -0.98 10.20
CA GLN A 60 -6.13 0.39 10.02
C GLN A 60 -6.53 0.67 8.57
N TRP A 61 -7.51 1.54 8.40
CA TRP A 61 -7.83 2.13 7.10
C TRP A 61 -6.81 3.21 6.75
N LEU A 62 -6.16 3.06 5.61
CA LEU A 62 -5.16 3.98 5.08
C LEU A 62 -5.67 4.64 3.81
N HIS A 63 -5.22 5.88 3.59
CA HIS A 63 -5.35 6.51 2.27
C HIS A 63 -4.68 5.63 1.22
N SER A 64 -5.35 5.49 0.07
CA SER A 64 -4.83 4.71 -1.03
C SER A 64 -5.09 5.39 -2.36
N ALA A 65 -4.22 5.16 -3.34
CA ALA A 65 -4.40 5.58 -4.72
C ALA A 65 -4.29 4.36 -5.64
N ILE A 66 -4.99 4.39 -6.77
CA ILE A 66 -4.85 3.42 -7.84
C ILE A 66 -4.16 4.11 -9.01
N VAL A 67 -2.97 3.62 -9.35
CA VAL A 67 -2.26 4.02 -10.57
C VAL A 67 -2.74 3.10 -11.69
N LYS A 68 -3.47 3.67 -12.66
CA LYS A 68 -3.91 2.96 -13.87
C LYS A 68 -2.69 2.72 -14.78
N LEU A 69 -2.63 1.53 -15.38
CA LEU A 69 -1.61 1.12 -16.34
C LEU A 69 -2.15 1.13 -17.76
#